data_AF-A0A1I7ZQT2-F1
#
_entry.id   AF-A0A1I7ZQT2-F1
#
_cell.length_a   1.000
_cell.length_b   1.000
_cell.length_c   1.000
_cell.angle_alpha   90.00
_cell.angle_beta   90.00
_cell.angle_gamma   90.00
#
_symmetry.space_group_name_H-M   'P 1'
#
loop_
_entity.id
_entity.type
_entity.pdbx_description
1 polymer ?
#
loop_
_entity_poly.entity_id
_entity_poly.type
_entity_poly.pdbx_seq_one_letter_code
_entity_poly.pdbx_strand_id
1 'polypeptide(L)'
;MPMMLPNYLAYTGLLFSLSVMCAERFVASWKFHKYEQWNFTLGITLFVALIVLTTASTFINFVRPYLTLTSKTTLRTLVISIYNLPTLTITNYILTGTTTITLISFHILLWYNKRNRNINRDVSSKYQMSENIKTIQLLLPMAWTHYICFLPSLVNILLPALNNYNPELNPTTAYVYEACDTIVLYPLLLPVVLFCKNPVLRNNCLRLLKCRRSRVNLSSKVVNSHLNTADHIQSLQNLWDEVEKAEKKK
;
A
#
# COMPACT_ATOMS: atom_id res chain seq x y z
N MET A 1 -17.46 17.09 -4.90
CA MET A 1 -16.25 17.66 -5.53
C MET A 1 -14.97 17.40 -4.71
N PRO A 2 -14.83 17.80 -3.42
CA PRO A 2 -13.58 17.57 -2.69
C PRO A 2 -13.31 16.11 -2.33
N MET A 3 -14.34 15.24 -2.30
CA MET A 3 -14.17 13.85 -1.87
C MET A 3 -13.58 12.90 -2.93
N MET A 4 -13.52 13.31 -4.20
CA MET A 4 -13.17 12.40 -5.31
C MET A 4 -11.76 12.67 -5.87
N LEU A 5 -11.33 13.93 -5.81
CA LEU A 5 -9.96 14.32 -6.16
C LEU A 5 -8.90 13.55 -5.35
N PRO A 6 -9.06 13.36 -4.02
CA PRO A 6 -8.12 12.56 -3.23
C PRO A 6 -8.03 11.10 -3.72
N ASN A 7 -9.14 10.51 -4.16
CA ASN A 7 -9.15 9.13 -4.65
C ASN A 7 -8.39 9.00 -5.96
N TYR A 8 -8.60 9.92 -6.91
CA TYR A 8 -7.89 9.91 -8.20
C TYR A 8 -6.39 10.19 -8.03
N LEU A 9 -6.06 11.14 -7.16
CA LEU A 9 -4.67 11.48 -6.83
C LEU A 9 -3.96 10.31 -6.12
N ALA A 10 -4.64 9.67 -5.16
CA ALA A 10 -4.10 8.48 -4.50
C ALA A 10 -3.89 7.34 -5.48
N TYR A 11 -4.85 7.11 -6.39
CA TYR A 11 -4.75 6.07 -7.41
C TYR A 11 -3.55 6.28 -8.35
N THR A 12 -3.45 7.44 -8.99
CA THR A 12 -2.35 7.75 -9.91
C THR A 12 -1.01 7.82 -9.18
N GLY A 13 -0.99 8.33 -7.94
CA GLY A 13 0.17 8.34 -7.07
C GLY A 13 0.68 6.93 -6.76
N LEU A 14 -0.21 6.01 -6.38
CA LEU A 14 0.16 4.62 -6.09
C LEU A 14 0.76 3.93 -7.31
N LEU A 15 0.14 4.10 -8.49
CA LEU A 15 0.62 3.50 -9.74
C LEU A 15 2.04 3.99 -10.07
N PHE A 16 2.23 5.31 -10.14
CA PHE A 16 3.54 5.87 -10.47
C PHE A 16 4.58 5.55 -9.39
N SER A 17 4.19 5.47 -8.11
CA SER A 17 5.12 5.08 -7.04
C SER A 17 5.66 3.67 -7.22
N LEU A 18 4.82 2.71 -7.66
CA LEU A 18 5.26 1.35 -7.96
C LEU A 18 6.24 1.31 -9.14
N SER A 19 5.96 2.08 -10.19
CA SER A 19 6.86 2.18 -11.35
C SER A 19 8.19 2.84 -10.99
N VAL A 20 8.16 3.90 -10.18
CA VAL A 20 9.36 4.58 -9.69
C VAL A 20 10.19 3.66 -8.79
N MET A 21 9.57 2.94 -7.86
CA MET A 21 10.25 1.93 -7.06
C MET A 21 10.86 0.83 -7.95
N CYS A 22 10.15 0.38 -8.99
CA CYS A 22 10.69 -0.57 -9.95
C CYS A 22 11.93 -0.03 -10.68
N ALA A 23 11.89 1.22 -11.13
CA ALA A 23 13.02 1.88 -11.80
C ALA A 23 14.23 2.04 -10.86
N GLU A 24 14.01 2.46 -9.61
CA GLU A 24 15.07 2.52 -8.60
C GLU A 24 15.73 1.14 -8.40
N ARG A 25 14.92 0.08 -8.25
CA ARG A 25 15.43 -1.29 -8.09
C ARG A 25 16.11 -1.83 -9.34
N PHE A 26 15.70 -1.39 -10.52
CA PHE A 26 16.38 -1.68 -11.78
C PHE A 26 17.79 -1.05 -11.78
N VAL A 27 17.89 0.23 -11.46
CA VAL A 27 19.18 0.95 -11.36
C VAL A 27 20.08 0.32 -10.30
N ALA A 28 19.53 -0.04 -9.14
CA ALA A 28 20.27 -0.73 -8.08
C ALA A 28 20.81 -2.10 -8.54
N SER A 29 20.03 -2.84 -9.36
CA SER A 29 20.46 -4.13 -9.93
C SER A 29 21.56 -3.97 -10.99
N TRP A 30 21.47 -2.93 -11.82
CA TRP A 30 22.39 -2.71 -12.94
C TRP A 30 23.69 -2.01 -12.53
N LYS A 31 23.62 -0.97 -11.68
CA LYS A 31 24.78 -0.12 -11.29
C LYS A 31 25.11 -0.21 -9.80
N PHE A 32 25.13 -1.40 -9.22
CA PHE A 32 25.29 -1.58 -7.76
C PHE A 32 26.46 -0.79 -7.14
N HIS A 33 27.65 -0.78 -7.75
CA HIS A 33 28.80 -0.02 -7.26
C HIS A 33 28.57 1.50 -7.19
N LYS A 34 27.90 2.07 -8.20
CA LYS A 34 27.65 3.52 -8.28
C LYS A 34 26.38 3.92 -7.52
N TYR A 35 25.48 2.96 -7.32
CA TYR A 35 24.20 3.19 -6.66
C TYR A 35 24.39 3.72 -5.24
N GLU A 36 25.36 3.21 -4.48
CA GLU A 36 25.61 3.65 -3.11
C GLU A 36 26.03 5.13 -3.02
N GLN A 37 26.73 5.62 -4.03
CA GLN A 37 27.16 7.02 -4.11
C GLN A 37 26.02 7.95 -4.57
N TRP A 38 25.10 7.44 -5.39
CA TRP A 38 24.06 8.24 -6.06
C TRP A 38 22.65 8.01 -5.52
N ASN A 39 22.48 7.15 -4.51
CA ASN A 39 21.17 6.75 -3.99
C ASN A 39 20.30 7.95 -3.59
N PHE A 40 20.90 8.96 -2.95
CA PHE A 40 20.19 10.14 -2.48
C PHE A 40 19.71 11.03 -3.63
N THR A 41 20.62 11.38 -4.56
CA THR A 41 20.29 12.21 -5.72
C THR A 41 19.28 11.51 -6.64
N LEU A 42 19.44 10.20 -6.86
CA LEU A 42 18.49 9.38 -7.62
C LEU A 42 17.12 9.37 -6.94
N GLY A 43 17.08 9.14 -5.62
CA GLY A 43 15.86 9.14 -4.83
C GLY A 43 15.08 10.46 -4.93
N ILE A 44 15.77 11.60 -4.78
CA ILE A 44 15.16 12.93 -4.94
C ILE A 44 14.64 13.12 -6.37
N THR A 45 15.44 12.77 -7.38
CA THR A 45 15.06 12.94 -8.79
C THR A 45 13.79 12.14 -9.11
N LEU A 46 13.75 10.89 -8.68
CA LEU A 46 12.61 9.99 -8.84
C LEU A 46 11.38 10.47 -8.06
N PHE A 47 11.57 11.02 -6.86
CA PHE A 47 10.50 11.59 -6.05
C PHE A 47 9.88 12.85 -6.69
N VAL A 48 10.72 13.76 -7.21
CA VAL A 48 10.24 14.95 -7.94
C VAL A 48 9.48 14.52 -9.21
N ALA A 49 10.03 13.55 -9.96
CA ALA A 49 9.35 13.00 -11.13
C ALA A 49 7.99 12.38 -10.79
N LEU A 50 7.89 11.65 -9.67
CA LEU A 50 6.63 11.10 -9.16
C LEU A 50 5.59 12.22 -8.94
N ILE A 51 5.96 13.28 -8.21
CA ILE A 51 5.05 14.41 -7.94
C ILE A 51 4.57 15.06 -9.24
N VAL A 52 5.47 15.33 -10.17
CA VAL A 52 5.14 15.95 -11.47
C VAL A 52 4.20 15.07 -12.29
N LEU A 53 4.49 13.76 -12.40
CA LEU A 53 3.65 12.83 -13.17
C LEU A 53 2.26 12.66 -12.55
N THR A 54 2.17 12.52 -11.22
CA THR A 54 0.89 12.39 -10.52
C THR A 54 0.04 13.66 -10.63
N THR A 55 0.65 14.83 -10.44
CA THR A 55 -0.06 16.12 -10.54
C THR A 55 -0.50 16.41 -11.97
N ALA A 56 0.36 16.17 -12.97
CA ALA A 56 0.02 16.35 -14.38
C ALA A 56 -1.12 15.41 -14.80
N SER A 57 -1.05 14.12 -14.44
CA SER A 57 -2.10 13.15 -14.74
C SER A 57 -3.44 13.52 -14.10
N THR A 58 -3.41 13.94 -12.83
CA THR A 58 -4.61 14.42 -12.10
C THR A 58 -5.19 15.67 -12.74
N PHE A 59 -4.34 16.61 -13.15
CA PHE A 59 -4.80 17.83 -13.80
C PHE A 59 -5.49 17.55 -15.15
N ILE A 60 -4.86 16.73 -16.00
CA ILE A 60 -5.35 16.41 -17.35
C ILE A 60 -6.66 15.63 -17.29
N ASN A 61 -6.75 14.61 -16.45
CA ASN A 61 -7.89 13.68 -16.47
C ASN A 61 -9.05 14.09 -15.58
N PHE A 62 -8.79 14.91 -14.55
CA PHE A 62 -9.79 15.27 -13.56
C PHE A 62 -10.05 16.78 -13.52
N VAL A 63 -9.04 17.60 -13.24
CA VAL A 63 -9.22 19.04 -12.97
C VAL A 63 -9.68 19.79 -14.22
N ARG A 64 -8.98 19.63 -15.35
CA ARG A 64 -9.32 20.33 -16.60
C ARG A 64 -10.73 19.98 -17.09
N PRO A 65 -11.10 18.69 -17.27
CA PRO A 65 -12.45 18.31 -17.70
C PRO A 65 -13.53 18.81 -16.75
N TYR A 66 -13.24 18.84 -15.45
CA TYR A 66 -14.15 19.39 -14.48
C TYR A 66 -14.37 20.90 -14.68
N LEU A 67 -13.31 21.69 -14.90
CA LEU A 67 -13.46 23.14 -15.03
C LEU A 67 -14.12 23.57 -16.35
N THR A 68 -13.93 22.81 -17.44
CA THR A 68 -14.32 23.24 -18.79
C THR A 68 -15.73 22.82 -19.25
N LEU A 69 -16.41 21.89 -18.58
CA LEU A 69 -17.63 21.25 -19.13
C LEU A 69 -18.87 21.49 -18.26
N THR A 70 -19.95 22.03 -18.82
CA THR A 70 -21.20 22.36 -18.10
C THR A 70 -22.18 21.17 -17.97
N SER A 71 -22.18 20.22 -18.91
CA SER A 71 -22.99 19.00 -18.85
C SER A 71 -22.16 17.83 -18.29
N LYS A 72 -22.27 17.55 -16.99
CA LYS A 72 -21.44 16.56 -16.30
C LYS A 72 -22.28 15.41 -15.77
N THR A 73 -21.86 14.18 -16.06
CA THR A 73 -22.20 13.02 -15.24
C THR A 73 -20.97 12.70 -14.39
N THR A 74 -21.01 13.08 -13.12
CA THR A 74 -19.92 12.76 -12.19
C THR A 74 -20.22 11.44 -11.49
N LEU A 75 -19.36 10.45 -11.70
CA LEU A 75 -19.39 9.15 -11.03
C LEU A 75 -18.23 9.04 -10.05
N ARG A 76 -18.27 8.10 -9.08
CA ARG A 76 -17.55 8.14 -7.79
C ARG A 76 -16.04 8.41 -7.89
N THR A 77 -15.43 8.01 -9.00
CA THR A 77 -13.99 8.14 -9.28
C THR A 77 -13.66 8.84 -10.61
N LEU A 78 -14.65 9.09 -11.47
CA LEU A 78 -14.44 9.53 -12.85
C LEU A 78 -15.39 10.67 -13.25
N VAL A 79 -14.85 11.63 -13.99
CA VAL A 79 -15.63 12.66 -14.69
C VAL A 79 -15.72 12.26 -16.14
N ILE A 80 -16.83 11.61 -16.50
CA ILE A 80 -17.07 11.15 -17.86
C ILE A 80 -17.82 12.24 -18.61
N SER A 81 -17.25 12.65 -19.73
CA SER A 81 -17.86 13.56 -20.69
C SER A 81 -17.42 13.15 -22.08
N ILE A 82 -18.28 13.40 -23.07
CA ILE A 82 -18.04 13.12 -24.49
C ILE A 82 -16.70 13.70 -24.94
N TYR A 83 -16.38 14.91 -24.47
CA TYR A 83 -15.14 15.62 -24.82
C TYR A 83 -13.90 15.08 -24.10
N ASN A 84 -14.06 14.46 -22.93
CA ASN A 84 -12.94 13.90 -22.15
C ASN A 84 -12.69 12.42 -22.43
N LEU A 85 -13.67 11.72 -23.03
CA LEU A 85 -13.61 10.28 -23.24
C LEU A 85 -12.35 9.83 -23.99
N PRO A 86 -11.91 10.48 -25.09
CA PRO A 86 -10.67 10.09 -25.77
C PRO A 86 -9.43 10.23 -24.89
N THR A 87 -9.33 11.34 -24.14
CA THR A 87 -8.20 11.61 -23.23
C THR A 87 -8.16 10.59 -22.09
N LEU A 88 -9.32 10.26 -21.53
CA LEU A 88 -9.46 9.24 -20.48
C LEU A 88 -9.04 7.86 -20.99
N THR A 89 -9.49 7.47 -22.19
CA THR A 89 -9.13 6.19 -22.81
C THR A 89 -7.63 6.10 -23.05
N ILE A 90 -7.00 7.13 -23.63
CA ILE A 90 -5.55 7.18 -23.86
C ILE A 90 -4.78 7.09 -22.54
N THR A 91 -5.20 7.84 -21.53
CA THR A 91 -4.54 7.80 -20.21
C THR A 91 -4.68 6.41 -19.59
N ASN A 92 -5.87 5.79 -19.63
CA ASN A 92 -6.06 4.44 -19.13
C ASN A 92 -5.16 3.44 -19.86
N TYR A 93 -5.02 3.52 -21.19
CA TYR A 93 -4.06 2.71 -21.95
C TYR A 93 -2.62 2.88 -21.44
N ILE A 94 -2.18 4.12 -21.23
CA ILE A 94 -0.83 4.41 -20.72
C ILE A 94 -0.64 3.85 -19.31
N LEU A 95 -1.62 4.02 -18.42
CA LEU A 95 -1.57 3.54 -17.04
C LEU A 95 -1.57 2.00 -16.98
N THR A 96 -2.41 1.34 -17.77
CA THR A 96 -2.39 -0.12 -17.94
C THR A 96 -1.06 -0.61 -18.50
N GLY A 97 -0.57 0.01 -19.58
CA GLY A 97 0.72 -0.37 -20.16
C GLY A 97 1.85 -0.23 -19.13
N THR A 98 1.87 0.89 -18.40
CA THR A 98 2.87 1.17 -17.36
C THR A 98 2.82 0.15 -16.22
N THR A 99 1.64 -0.20 -15.72
CA THR A 99 1.48 -1.22 -14.65
C THR A 99 1.90 -2.61 -15.12
N THR A 100 1.53 -2.97 -16.36
CA THR A 100 1.91 -4.25 -16.98
C THR A 100 3.43 -4.35 -17.12
N ILE A 101 4.08 -3.33 -17.67
CA ILE A 101 5.53 -3.25 -17.82
C ILE A 101 6.22 -3.30 -16.45
N THR A 102 5.69 -2.59 -15.46
CA THR A 102 6.21 -2.59 -14.09
C THR A 102 6.15 -4.00 -13.47
N LEU A 103 5.04 -4.70 -13.64
CA LEU A 103 4.86 -6.07 -13.14
C LEU A 103 5.83 -7.04 -13.81
N ILE A 104 5.96 -6.99 -15.14
CA ILE A 104 6.91 -7.80 -15.90
C ILE A 104 8.35 -7.50 -15.46
N SER A 105 8.69 -6.23 -15.32
CA SER A 105 10.01 -5.78 -14.88
C SER A 105 10.38 -6.31 -13.50
N PHE A 106 9.45 -6.34 -12.54
CA PHE A 106 9.71 -6.95 -11.24
C PHE A 106 10.04 -8.45 -11.33
N HIS A 107 9.36 -9.20 -12.20
CA HIS A 107 9.65 -10.63 -12.38
C HIS A 107 11.02 -10.84 -13.04
N ILE A 108 11.34 -10.07 -14.08
CA ILE A 108 12.63 -10.12 -14.76
C ILE A 108 13.75 -9.76 -13.78
N LEU A 109 13.59 -8.68 -13.00
CA LEU A 109 14.56 -8.26 -11.99
C LEU A 109 14.75 -9.31 -10.90
N LEU A 110 13.67 -9.91 -10.40
CA LEU A 110 13.75 -10.96 -9.39
C LEU A 110 14.50 -12.18 -9.91
N TRP A 111 14.21 -12.60 -11.15
CA TRP A 111 14.90 -13.71 -11.80
C TRP A 111 16.39 -13.41 -12.01
N TYR A 112 16.71 -12.23 -12.58
CA TYR A 112 18.07 -11.77 -12.82
C TYR A 112 18.89 -11.72 -11.51
N ASN A 113 18.33 -11.10 -10.47
CA ASN A 113 19.00 -10.96 -9.17
C ASN A 113 19.23 -12.31 -8.49
N LYS A 114 18.26 -13.24 -8.55
CA LYS A 114 18.43 -14.60 -8.02
C LYS A 114 19.50 -15.37 -8.79
N ARG A 115 19.50 -15.28 -10.12
CA ARG A 115 20.49 -15.98 -10.97
C ARG A 115 21.91 -15.51 -10.68
N ASN A 116 22.09 -14.21 -10.45
CA ASN A 116 23.40 -13.60 -10.24
C ASN A 116 23.85 -13.55 -8.77
N ARG A 117 23.08 -14.14 -7.85
CA ARG A 117 23.36 -14.09 -6.40
C ARG A 117 24.68 -14.75 -6.00
N ASN A 118 25.10 -15.79 -6.72
CA ASN A 118 26.27 -16.61 -6.36
C ASN A 118 27.56 -16.26 -7.13
N ILE A 119 27.54 -15.23 -7.96
CA ILE A 119 28.74 -14.78 -8.68
C ILE A 119 29.75 -14.24 -7.66
N ASN A 120 31.05 -14.56 -7.82
CA ASN A 120 32.14 -14.10 -6.95
C ASN A 120 32.17 -12.57 -6.88
N ARG A 121 31.60 -12.04 -5.79
CA ARG A 121 31.26 -10.64 -5.57
C ARG A 121 31.67 -10.24 -4.17
N ASP A 122 32.05 -8.97 -4.01
CA ASP A 122 32.39 -8.39 -2.71
C ASP A 122 31.24 -8.51 -1.71
N VAL A 123 31.57 -8.56 -0.42
CA VAL A 123 30.60 -8.74 0.67
C VAL A 123 29.49 -7.67 0.62
N SER A 124 29.85 -6.41 0.36
CA SER A 124 28.88 -5.31 0.22
C SER A 124 27.89 -5.58 -0.92
N SER A 125 28.37 -5.96 -2.10
CA SER A 125 27.51 -6.22 -3.25
C SER A 125 26.60 -7.45 -3.07
N LYS A 126 27.04 -8.46 -2.31
CA LYS A 126 26.19 -9.59 -1.89
C LYS A 126 25.09 -9.14 -0.94
N TYR A 127 25.40 -8.24 -0.01
CA TYR A 127 24.42 -7.65 0.90
C TYR A 127 23.36 -6.86 0.14
N GLN A 128 23.78 -5.91 -0.72
CA GLN A 128 22.88 -5.10 -1.53
C GLN A 128 21.99 -5.95 -2.45
N MET A 129 22.53 -7.00 -3.06
CA MET A 129 21.75 -7.91 -3.89
C MET A 129 20.71 -8.68 -3.06
N SER A 130 21.10 -9.16 -1.87
CA SER A 130 20.19 -9.84 -0.94
C SER A 130 19.06 -8.91 -0.47
N GLU A 131 19.40 -7.67 -0.14
CA GLU A 131 18.43 -6.63 0.20
C GLU A 131 17.47 -6.38 -0.96
N ASN A 132 17.99 -6.18 -2.17
CA ASN A 132 17.18 -5.91 -3.35
C ASN A 132 16.22 -7.08 -3.68
N ILE A 133 16.67 -8.33 -3.56
CA ILE A 133 15.80 -9.51 -3.71
C ILE A 133 14.66 -9.48 -2.70
N LYS A 134 14.96 -9.22 -1.42
CA LYS A 134 13.93 -9.15 -0.36
C LYS A 134 12.95 -8.02 -0.60
N THR A 135 13.44 -6.85 -1.03
CA THR A 135 12.60 -5.69 -1.36
C THR A 135 11.69 -6.00 -2.54
N ILE A 136 12.21 -6.57 -3.64
CA ILE A 136 11.38 -6.96 -4.78
C ILE A 136 10.35 -8.03 -4.37
N GLN A 137 10.71 -9.00 -3.53
CA GLN A 137 9.77 -10.00 -3.02
C GLN A 137 8.65 -9.39 -2.16
N LEU A 138 8.91 -8.28 -1.48
CA LEU A 138 7.91 -7.51 -0.75
C LEU A 138 7.03 -6.66 -1.70
N LEU A 139 7.63 -6.02 -2.71
CA LEU A 139 6.92 -5.18 -3.67
C LEU A 139 6.05 -5.98 -4.65
N LEU A 140 6.48 -7.17 -5.05
CA LEU A 140 5.82 -8.02 -6.04
C LEU A 140 4.35 -8.36 -5.70
N PRO A 141 3.99 -8.81 -4.47
CA PRO A 141 2.58 -9.03 -4.13
C PRO A 141 1.78 -7.72 -4.16
N MET A 142 2.36 -6.58 -3.81
CA MET A 142 1.68 -5.28 -3.91
C MET A 142 1.39 -4.90 -5.36
N ALA A 143 2.35 -5.13 -6.26
CA ALA A 143 2.19 -4.93 -7.70
C ALA A 143 1.12 -5.85 -8.30
N TRP A 144 1.09 -7.14 -7.91
CA TRP A 144 0.04 -8.08 -8.31
C TRP A 144 -1.35 -7.65 -7.82
N THR A 145 -1.49 -7.28 -6.53
CA THR A 145 -2.76 -6.80 -6.00
C THR A 145 -3.23 -5.56 -6.74
N HIS A 146 -2.33 -4.62 -7.02
CA HIS A 146 -2.65 -3.41 -7.77
C HIS A 146 -3.12 -3.77 -9.19
N TYR A 147 -2.38 -4.63 -9.89
CA TYR A 147 -2.71 -5.08 -11.23
C TYR A 147 -4.07 -5.80 -11.30
N ILE A 148 -4.34 -6.73 -10.37
CA ILE A 148 -5.62 -7.46 -10.30
C ILE A 148 -6.79 -6.50 -10.03
N CYS A 149 -6.63 -5.55 -9.09
CA CYS A 149 -7.68 -4.56 -8.81
C CYS A 149 -7.92 -3.60 -9.97
N PHE A 150 -6.93 -3.44 -10.86
CA PHE A 150 -7.00 -2.57 -12.02
C PHE A 150 -7.48 -3.27 -13.29
N LEU A 151 -7.40 -4.60 -13.34
CA LEU A 151 -7.76 -5.40 -14.51
C LEU A 151 -9.24 -5.20 -14.92
N PRO A 152 -10.23 -5.14 -14.00
CA PRO A 152 -11.60 -4.83 -14.37
C PRO A 152 -11.76 -3.44 -15.01
N SER A 153 -10.93 -2.46 -14.65
CA SER A 153 -10.91 -1.13 -15.28
C SER A 153 -10.47 -1.17 -16.76
N LEU A 154 -9.94 -2.30 -17.27
CA LEU A 154 -9.73 -2.51 -18.71
C LEU A 154 -11.04 -2.50 -19.51
N VAL A 155 -12.16 -2.87 -18.89
CA VAL A 155 -13.48 -2.76 -19.53
C VAL A 155 -13.73 -1.32 -19.97
N ASN A 156 -13.23 -0.33 -19.21
CA ASN A 156 -13.35 1.09 -19.54
C ASN A 156 -12.59 1.49 -20.80
N ILE A 157 -11.61 0.69 -21.21
CA ILE A 157 -10.85 0.86 -22.44
C ILE A 157 -11.58 0.23 -23.63
N LEU A 158 -12.19 -0.93 -23.41
CA LEU A 158 -12.86 -1.72 -24.46
C LEU A 158 -14.25 -1.19 -24.79
N LEU A 159 -15.01 -0.72 -23.80
CA LEU A 159 -16.40 -0.28 -23.98
C LEU A 159 -16.59 0.86 -25.01
N PRO A 160 -15.77 1.94 -25.02
CA PRO A 160 -15.86 2.98 -26.04
C PRO A 160 -15.60 2.44 -27.45
N ALA A 161 -14.61 1.53 -27.57
CA ALA A 161 -14.25 0.92 -28.85
C ALA A 161 -15.37 0.01 -29.37
N LEU A 162 -16.01 -0.77 -28.49
CA LEU A 162 -17.15 -1.63 -28.83
C LEU A 162 -18.41 -0.83 -29.17
N ASN A 163 -18.59 0.36 -28.58
CA ASN A 163 -19.72 1.24 -28.84
C ASN A 163 -19.50 2.20 -30.03
N ASN A 164 -18.51 1.93 -30.90
CA ASN A 164 -18.13 2.78 -32.04
C ASN A 164 -17.89 4.27 -31.66
N TYR A 165 -17.43 4.53 -30.44
CA TYR A 165 -17.29 5.89 -29.90
C TYR A 165 -18.57 6.74 -30.01
N ASN A 166 -19.75 6.11 -29.94
CA ASN A 166 -21.01 6.83 -29.97
C ASN A 166 -21.02 7.85 -28.80
N PRO A 167 -21.18 9.16 -29.11
CA PRO A 167 -21.11 10.22 -28.10
C PRO A 167 -22.24 10.16 -27.08
N GLU A 168 -23.35 9.48 -27.36
CA GLU A 168 -24.44 9.34 -26.39
C GLU A 168 -24.08 8.34 -25.30
N LEU A 169 -23.65 8.88 -24.15
CA LEU A 169 -23.33 8.09 -22.97
C LEU A 169 -24.63 7.53 -22.38
N ASN A 170 -25.04 6.34 -22.82
CA ASN A 170 -26.19 5.64 -22.27
C ASN A 170 -25.97 5.42 -20.76
N PRO A 171 -26.93 5.75 -19.86
CA PRO A 171 -26.78 5.57 -18.42
C PRO A 171 -26.27 4.18 -18.02
N THR A 172 -26.68 3.13 -18.74
CA THR A 172 -26.19 1.76 -18.51
C THR A 172 -24.68 1.65 -18.68
N THR A 173 -24.09 2.30 -19.69
CA THR A 173 -22.64 2.29 -19.88
C THR A 173 -21.93 2.99 -18.73
N ALA A 174 -22.47 4.12 -18.25
CA ALA A 174 -21.95 4.86 -17.11
C ALA A 174 -21.91 3.99 -15.83
N TYR A 175 -22.95 3.20 -15.57
CA TYR A 175 -22.95 2.23 -14.46
C TYR A 175 -21.92 1.12 -14.63
N VAL A 176 -21.71 0.63 -15.85
CA VAL A 176 -20.66 -0.38 -16.13
C VAL A 176 -19.28 0.20 -15.84
N TYR A 177 -19.00 1.45 -16.23
CA TYR A 177 -17.72 2.11 -15.93
C TYR A 177 -17.44 2.17 -14.43
N GLU A 178 -18.45 2.54 -13.64
CA GLU A 178 -18.34 2.62 -12.18
C GLU A 178 -18.20 1.24 -11.54
N ALA A 179 -18.99 0.25 -11.96
CA ALA A 179 -18.95 -1.10 -11.41
C ALA A 179 -17.62 -1.82 -11.72
N CYS A 180 -17.02 -1.54 -12.87
CA CYS A 180 -15.73 -2.07 -13.27
C CYS A 180 -14.55 -1.34 -12.62
N ASP A 181 -14.77 -0.21 -11.95
CA ASP A 181 -13.69 0.50 -11.24
C ASP A 181 -13.42 -0.09 -9.85
N THR A 182 -12.89 -1.32 -9.84
CA THR A 182 -12.60 -2.07 -8.60
C THR A 182 -11.38 -1.56 -7.84
N ILE A 183 -10.69 -0.54 -8.36
CA ILE A 183 -9.46 -0.02 -7.78
C ILE A 183 -9.66 0.54 -6.37
N VAL A 184 -10.87 0.98 -6.05
CA VAL A 184 -11.28 1.43 -4.70
C VAL A 184 -11.14 0.34 -3.64
N LEU A 185 -11.08 -0.93 -4.03
CA LEU A 185 -10.85 -2.06 -3.13
C LEU A 185 -9.36 -2.26 -2.79
N TYR A 186 -8.44 -1.68 -3.57
CA TYR A 186 -7.01 -1.88 -3.40
C TYR A 186 -6.50 -1.52 -1.98
N PRO A 187 -6.85 -0.37 -1.38
CA PRO A 187 -6.40 -0.03 -0.02
C PRO A 187 -6.91 -1.00 1.06
N LEU A 188 -8.03 -1.68 0.81
CA LEU A 188 -8.58 -2.69 1.73
C LEU A 188 -7.90 -4.05 1.54
N LEU A 189 -7.60 -4.42 0.30
CA LEU A 189 -6.98 -5.70 -0.04
C LEU A 189 -5.48 -5.73 0.27
N LEU A 190 -4.78 -4.61 0.11
CA LEU A 190 -3.33 -4.53 0.27
C LEU A 190 -2.85 -4.96 1.68
N PRO A 191 -3.42 -4.46 2.80
CA PRO A 191 -3.04 -4.90 4.13
C PRO A 191 -3.26 -6.39 4.36
N VAL A 192 -4.36 -6.94 3.82
CA VAL A 192 -4.69 -8.37 3.93
C VAL A 192 -3.61 -9.20 3.20
N VAL A 193 -3.28 -8.81 1.97
CA VAL A 193 -2.25 -9.50 1.18
C VAL A 193 -0.87 -9.40 1.85
N LEU A 194 -0.48 -8.21 2.33
CA LEU A 194 0.78 -8.02 3.03
C LEU A 194 0.84 -8.82 4.34
N PHE A 195 -0.26 -8.88 5.09
CA PHE A 195 -0.37 -9.69 6.29
C PHE A 195 -0.23 -11.19 5.99
N CYS A 196 -0.85 -11.68 4.91
CA CYS A 196 -0.74 -13.07 4.49
C CYS A 196 0.67 -13.44 3.99
N LYS A 197 1.34 -12.52 3.29
CA LYS A 197 2.65 -12.78 2.66
C LYS A 197 3.85 -12.53 3.57
N ASN A 198 3.74 -11.66 4.57
CA ASN A 198 4.84 -11.34 5.47
C ASN A 198 4.69 -12.08 6.83
N PRO A 199 5.37 -13.24 7.01
CA PRO A 199 5.24 -14.02 8.25
C PRO A 199 5.76 -13.28 9.47
N VAL A 200 6.73 -12.37 9.30
CA VAL A 200 7.28 -11.56 10.40
C VAL A 200 6.23 -10.56 10.88
N LEU A 201 5.62 -9.82 9.95
CA LEU A 201 4.52 -8.89 10.26
C LEU A 201 3.36 -9.63 10.93
N ARG A 202 2.95 -10.77 10.35
CA ARG A 202 1.90 -11.64 10.90
C ARG A 202 2.21 -12.08 12.33
N ASN A 203 3.41 -12.61 12.56
CA ASN A 203 3.82 -13.11 13.88
C ASN A 203 3.88 -11.97 14.91
N ASN A 204 4.38 -10.79 14.53
CA ASN A 204 4.42 -9.62 15.40
C ASN A 204 3.02 -9.13 15.76
N CYS A 205 2.12 -9.01 14.79
CA CYS A 205 0.71 -8.67 15.06
C CYS A 205 0.03 -9.71 15.95
N LEU A 206 0.22 -11.01 15.69
CA LEU A 206 -0.34 -12.08 16.53
C LEU A 206 0.23 -12.06 17.95
N ARG A 207 1.52 -11.73 18.12
CA ARG A 207 2.14 -11.52 19.44
C ARG A 207 1.49 -10.34 20.16
N LEU A 208 1.33 -9.19 19.50
CA LEU A 208 0.67 -8.02 20.09
C LEU A 208 -0.77 -8.32 20.51
N LEU A 209 -1.53 -9.05 19.69
CA LEU A 209 -2.89 -9.48 20.02
C LEU A 209 -2.92 -10.45 21.21
N LYS A 210 -1.97 -11.40 21.29
CA LYS A 210 -1.83 -12.28 22.46
C LYS A 210 -1.46 -11.52 23.73
N CYS A 211 -0.52 -10.58 23.66
CA CYS A 211 -0.13 -9.73 24.79
C CYS A 211 -1.31 -8.86 25.27
N ARG A 212 -2.10 -8.30 24.36
CA ARG A 212 -3.31 -7.54 24.70
C ARG A 212 -4.34 -8.41 25.42
N ARG A 213 -4.59 -9.63 24.92
CA ARG A 213 -5.51 -10.59 25.56
C ARG A 213 -5.02 -11.01 26.95
N SER A 214 -3.71 -11.25 27.11
CA SER A 214 -3.11 -11.57 28.41
C SER A 214 -3.20 -10.41 29.39
N ARG A 215 -2.98 -9.16 28.95
CA ARG A 215 -3.12 -7.96 29.79
C ARG A 215 -4.57 -7.71 30.24
N VAL A 216 -5.56 -7.97 29.38
CA VAL A 216 -6.99 -7.90 29.74
C VAL A 216 -7.35 -8.95 30.79
N ASN A 217 -6.86 -10.19 30.63
CA ASN A 217 -7.08 -11.26 31.62
C ASN A 217 -6.37 -10.99 32.96
N LEU A 218 -5.20 -10.34 32.93
CA LEU A 218 -4.50 -9.94 34.15
C LEU A 218 -5.26 -8.82 34.87
N SER A 219 -5.76 -7.83 34.13
CA SER A 219 -6.54 -6.72 34.70
C SER A 219 -7.85 -7.18 35.33
N SER A 220 -8.58 -8.12 34.72
CA SER A 220 -9.81 -8.66 35.34
C SER A 220 -9.51 -9.50 36.57
N LYS A 221 -8.41 -10.26 36.56
CA LYS A 221 -7.96 -11.03 37.73
C LYS A 221 -7.49 -10.12 38.86
N VAL A 222 -6.80 -9.02 38.56
CA VAL A 222 -6.35 -8.01 39.53
C VAL A 222 -7.52 -7.23 40.12
N VAL A 223 -8.49 -6.83 39.30
CA VAL A 223 -9.73 -6.17 39.76
C VAL A 223 -10.54 -7.12 40.66
N ASN A 224 -10.61 -8.41 40.32
CA ASN A 224 -11.27 -9.39 41.18
C ASN A 224 -10.47 -9.72 42.45
N SER A 225 -9.13 -9.68 42.43
CA SER A 225 -8.32 -9.85 43.64
C SER A 225 -8.32 -8.62 44.55
N HIS A 226 -8.59 -7.43 44.03
CA HIS A 226 -8.83 -6.23 44.84
C HIS A 226 -10.18 -6.24 45.56
N LEU A 227 -11.07 -7.19 45.30
CA LEU A 227 -12.21 -7.47 46.19
C LEU A 227 -11.80 -8.31 47.42
N ASN A 228 -10.60 -8.90 47.43
CA ASN A 228 -9.95 -9.53 48.61
C ASN A 228 -8.90 -8.61 49.27
N THR A 229 -8.95 -7.28 49.04
CA THR A 229 -8.02 -6.34 49.70
C THR A 229 -8.16 -6.36 51.24
N ALA A 230 -9.32 -6.79 51.75
CA ALA A 230 -9.53 -7.04 53.18
C ALA A 230 -8.55 -8.09 53.73
N ASP A 231 -8.33 -9.20 53.01
CA ASP A 231 -7.43 -10.28 53.46
C ASP A 231 -5.96 -9.83 53.45
N HIS A 232 -5.56 -9.00 52.49
CA HIS A 232 -4.21 -8.46 52.42
C HIS A 232 -3.97 -7.41 53.53
N ILE A 233 -4.95 -6.55 53.82
CA ILE A 233 -4.85 -5.59 54.94
C ILE A 233 -4.79 -6.35 56.26
N GLN A 234 -5.59 -7.40 56.42
CA GLN A 234 -5.58 -8.24 57.62
C GLN A 234 -4.27 -9.01 57.78
N SER A 235 -3.67 -9.50 56.69
CA SER A 235 -2.34 -10.11 56.72
C SER A 235 -1.24 -9.13 57.15
N LEU A 236 -1.31 -7.86 56.74
CA LEU A 236 -0.35 -6.84 57.14
C LEU A 236 -0.54 -6.42 58.61
N GLN A 237 -1.79 -6.33 59.07
CA GLN A 237 -2.10 -6.07 60.48
C GLN A 237 -1.56 -7.19 61.38
N ASN A 238 -1.77 -8.45 61.01
CA ASN A 238 -1.26 -9.59 61.77
C ASN A 238 0.28 -9.57 61.88
N LEU A 239 0.98 -9.23 60.80
CA LEU A 239 2.45 -9.10 60.81
C LEU A 239 2.91 -7.96 61.73
N TRP A 240 2.20 -6.85 61.74
CA TRP A 240 2.52 -5.71 62.61
C TRP A 240 2.34 -6.05 64.10
N ASP A 241 1.24 -6.74 64.42
CA ASP A 241 0.95 -7.20 65.78
C ASP A 241 1.99 -8.20 66.31
N GLU A 242 2.54 -9.04 65.43
CA GLU A 242 3.62 -9.98 65.79
C GLU A 242 4.93 -9.25 66.12
N VAL A 243 5.28 -8.22 65.35
CA VAL A 243 6.47 -7.40 65.60
C VAL A 243 6.34 -6.67 66.94
N GLU A 244 5.18 -6.07 67.22
CA GLU A 244 4.96 -5.34 68.48
C GLU A 244 4.99 -6.28 69.70
N LYS A 245 4.48 -7.51 69.56
CA LYS A 245 4.60 -8.55 70.59
C LYS A 245 6.04 -9.00 70.82
N ALA A 246 6.86 -9.03 69.77
CA ALA A 246 8.27 -9.40 69.88
C ALA A 246 9.09 -8.31 70.58
N GLU A 247 8.78 -7.03 70.37
CA GLU A 247 9.44 -5.92 71.05
C GLU A 247 9.11 -5.86 72.54
N LYS A 248 7.86 -6.11 72.95
CA LYS A 248 7.45 -6.11 74.36
C LYS A 248 8.03 -7.26 75.21
N LYS A 249 8.63 -8.26 74.58
CA LYS A 249 9.27 -9.40 75.26
C LYS A 249 10.77 -9.22 75.52
N LYS A 250 11.35 -8.10 75.07
CA LYS A 250 12.73 -7.70 75.38
C LYS A 250 12.73 -6.71 76.53
#